data_AF-A0A2V5LTN5-F1
#
_entry.id   AF-A0A2V5LTN5-F1
#
_cell.length_a   1.000
_cell.length_b   1.000
_cell.length_c   1.000
_cell.angle_alpha   90.00
_cell.angle_beta   90.00
_cell.angle_gamma   90.00
#
_symmetry.space_group_name_H-M   'P 1'
#
loop_
_entity.id
_entity.type
_entity.pdbx_description
1 polymer ?
#
loop_
_entity_poly.entity_id
_entity_poly.type
_entity_poly.pdbx_seq_one_letter_code
_entity_poly.pdbx_strand_id
1 'polypeptide(L)'
;MIDRKQELLSIDRSQDYPKWPAKLDRQVADSREEFIIHHRNNRNSVIPVWVAVDVLDWGGLSYLFSFDPLNVRDDVAQHFGLNAAQLKSWLRALKVARNVCAHHGRFYNRYYSLTPKLPGRGRSDSLDFIAPLKDPTFAMLTLVQHLASFTLGANPRIFPATLRSFPTESGMTLGSTGAREGWESLSPWHP
;
A
#
# COMPACT_ATOMS: atom_id res chain seq x y z
N MET A 1 13.46 -13.91 -21.84
CA MET A 1 12.61 -13.14 -20.89
C MET A 1 12.88 -13.70 -19.51
N ILE A 2 13.65 -12.99 -18.67
CA ILE A 2 14.09 -13.52 -17.37
C ILE A 2 12.88 -13.54 -16.44
N ASP A 3 12.37 -14.75 -16.21
CA ASP A 3 11.42 -15.08 -15.14
C ASP A 3 12.13 -14.88 -13.79
N ARG A 4 12.13 -13.64 -13.30
CA ARG A 4 12.59 -13.31 -11.95
C ARG A 4 11.50 -13.77 -10.98
N LYS A 5 11.60 -15.06 -10.63
CA LYS A 5 10.81 -15.81 -9.65
C LYS A 5 10.48 -14.99 -8.40
N GLN A 6 9.34 -15.35 -7.82
CA GLN A 6 8.64 -14.84 -6.63
C GLN A 6 9.48 -14.46 -5.39
N GLU A 7 10.78 -14.74 -5.34
CA GLU A 7 11.71 -14.45 -4.24
C GLU A 7 11.97 -12.95 -4.03
N LEU A 8 11.81 -12.09 -5.06
CA LEU A 8 12.05 -10.64 -4.96
C LEU A 8 11.03 -9.86 -4.12
N LEU A 9 10.04 -10.56 -3.58
CA LEU A 9 8.97 -9.94 -2.82
C LEU A 9 9.03 -10.38 -1.35
N SER A 10 9.62 -11.54 -1.02
CA SER A 10 9.77 -11.96 0.37
C SER A 10 10.89 -11.18 1.06
N ILE A 11 10.53 -10.44 2.11
CA ILE A 11 11.50 -9.78 2.98
C ILE A 11 12.14 -10.86 3.85
N ASP A 12 13.43 -11.10 3.65
CA ASP A 12 14.27 -11.98 4.45
C ASP A 12 15.02 -11.14 5.48
N ARG A 13 14.68 -11.31 6.76
CA ARG A 13 15.29 -10.53 7.84
C ARG A 13 16.81 -10.68 7.87
N SER A 14 17.36 -11.86 7.59
CA SER A 14 18.81 -12.10 7.66
C SER A 14 19.58 -11.35 6.58
N GLN A 15 19.00 -11.19 5.40
CA GLN A 15 19.64 -10.57 4.24
C GLN A 15 19.29 -9.09 4.06
N ASP A 16 18.06 -8.71 4.39
CA ASP A 16 17.53 -7.39 4.09
C ASP A 16 17.70 -6.42 5.27
N TYR A 17 17.60 -6.91 6.52
CA TYR A 17 17.74 -6.04 7.69
C TYR A 17 19.10 -5.35 7.72
N PRO A 18 20.26 -5.99 7.46
CA PRO A 18 21.54 -5.29 7.48
C PRO A 18 21.65 -4.14 6.45
N LYS A 19 20.90 -4.22 5.35
CA LYS A 19 20.92 -3.23 4.26
C LYS A 19 19.97 -2.06 4.52
N TRP A 20 18.91 -2.29 5.30
CA TRP A 20 17.83 -1.32 5.47
C TRP A 20 18.23 -0.08 6.31
N PRO A 21 18.90 -0.19 7.48
CA PRO A 21 19.38 0.96 8.24
C PRO A 21 20.32 1.83 7.41
N ALA A 22 21.27 1.22 6.69
CA ALA A 22 22.19 1.97 5.83
C ALA A 22 21.46 2.75 4.73
N LYS A 23 20.36 2.20 4.19
CA LYS A 23 19.50 2.93 3.25
C LYS A 23 18.80 4.09 3.94
N LEU A 24 18.19 3.87 5.12
CA LEU A 24 17.52 4.91 5.88
C LEU A 24 18.48 6.04 6.25
N ASP A 25 19.67 5.72 6.78
CA ASP A 25 20.70 6.70 7.16
C ASP A 25 21.08 7.58 5.98
N ARG A 26 21.23 6.98 4.78
CA ARG A 26 21.48 7.74 3.55
C ARG A 26 20.31 8.66 3.20
N GLN A 27 19.07 8.18 3.27
CA GLN A 27 17.90 9.02 2.97
C GLN A 27 17.76 10.18 3.96
N VAL A 28 18.07 9.96 5.24
CA VAL A 28 18.12 11.01 6.26
C VAL A 28 19.23 12.02 5.97
N ALA A 29 20.44 11.54 5.64
CA ALA A 29 21.58 12.39 5.35
C ALA A 29 21.35 13.27 4.11
N ASP A 30 20.74 12.70 3.07
CA ASP A 30 20.44 13.37 1.79
C ASP A 30 19.19 14.27 1.87
N SER A 31 18.38 14.17 2.93
CA SER A 31 17.16 14.97 3.08
C SER A 31 17.46 16.45 3.28
N ARG A 32 16.64 17.29 2.62
CA ARG A 32 16.71 18.75 2.68
C ARG A 32 15.60 19.39 3.50
N GLU A 33 14.70 18.58 4.07
CA GLU A 33 13.61 19.07 4.90
C GLU A 33 14.13 19.65 6.22
N GLU A 34 13.62 20.80 6.62
CA GLU A 34 14.13 21.56 7.76
C GLU A 34 14.02 20.78 9.08
N PHE A 35 12.92 20.07 9.31
CA PHE A 35 12.74 19.26 10.51
C PHE A 35 13.76 18.12 10.60
N ILE A 36 14.14 17.52 9.47
CA ILE A 36 15.13 16.43 9.43
C ILE A 36 16.53 16.98 9.71
N ILE A 37 16.87 18.11 9.12
CA ILE A 37 18.13 18.82 9.38
C ILE A 37 18.22 19.18 10.86
N HIS A 38 17.14 19.71 11.46
CA HIS A 38 17.06 20.01 12.88
C HIS A 38 17.33 18.77 13.74
N HIS A 39 16.66 17.65 13.46
CA HIS A 39 16.84 16.40 14.21
C HIS A 39 18.26 15.83 14.09
N ARG A 40 18.85 15.86 12.89
CA ARG A 40 20.23 15.42 12.65
C ARG A 40 21.23 16.24 13.45
N ASN A 41 21.08 17.57 13.45
CA ASN A 41 22.07 18.47 14.04
C ASN A 41 21.92 18.61 15.56
N ASN A 42 20.70 18.48 16.11
CA ASN A 42 20.40 18.86 17.49
C ASN A 42 20.11 17.69 18.44
N ARG A 43 20.04 16.43 17.95
CA ARG A 43 19.68 15.25 18.77
C ARG A 43 20.64 14.07 18.64
N ASN A 44 21.95 14.31 18.64
CA ASN A 44 22.98 13.26 18.53
C ASN A 44 22.75 12.31 17.33
N SER A 45 22.20 12.83 16.23
CA SER A 45 21.82 12.05 15.04
C SER A 45 20.77 10.96 15.28
N VAL A 46 20.05 10.97 16.41
CA VAL A 46 18.95 10.03 16.67
C VAL A 46 17.69 10.54 15.98
N ILE A 47 17.27 9.84 14.93
CA ILE A 47 16.03 10.12 14.22
C ILE A 47 14.91 9.28 14.85
N PRO A 48 13.89 9.91 15.47
CA PRO A 48 12.76 9.16 16.00
C PRO A 48 11.92 8.57 14.85
N VAL A 49 11.22 7.47 15.12
CA VAL A 49 10.47 6.73 14.08
C VAL A 49 9.46 7.61 13.32
N TRP A 50 8.79 8.54 14.00
CA TRP A 50 7.83 9.45 13.38
C TRP A 50 8.49 10.44 12.40
N VAL A 51 9.77 10.77 12.57
CA VAL A 51 10.55 11.54 11.58
C VAL A 51 11.03 10.61 10.46
N ALA A 52 11.44 9.39 10.80
CA ALA A 52 11.92 8.43 9.81
C ALA A 52 10.83 8.07 8.78
N VAL A 53 9.58 7.90 9.21
CA VAL A 53 8.46 7.58 8.31
C VAL A 53 8.19 8.66 7.26
N ASP A 54 8.51 9.93 7.55
CA ASP A 54 8.38 11.03 6.58
C ASP A 54 9.47 11.00 5.50
N VAL A 55 10.58 10.30 5.76
CA VAL A 55 11.71 10.12 4.83
C VAL A 55 11.58 8.86 3.99
N LEU A 56 10.95 7.84 4.56
CA LEU A 56 10.88 6.52 3.95
C LEU A 56 10.02 6.55 2.68
N ASP A 57 10.53 5.91 1.63
CA ASP A 57 9.69 5.53 0.49
C ASP A 57 8.75 4.38 0.89
N TRP A 58 7.77 4.07 0.04
CA TRP A 58 6.83 2.96 0.28
C TRP A 58 7.53 1.62 0.53
N GLY A 59 8.67 1.38 -0.13
CA GLY A 59 9.47 0.18 0.09
C GLY A 59 10.08 0.17 1.49
N GLY A 60 10.63 1.31 1.92
CA GLY A 60 11.19 1.54 3.24
C GLY A 60 10.16 1.33 4.35
N LEU A 61 8.94 1.86 4.19
CA LEU A 61 7.82 1.62 5.10
C LEU A 61 7.42 0.15 5.16
N SER A 62 7.35 -0.53 4.01
CA SER A 62 7.06 -1.97 3.96
C SER A 62 8.13 -2.82 4.66
N TYR A 63 9.39 -2.37 4.66
CA TYR A 63 10.48 -3.02 5.39
C TYR A 63 10.40 -2.74 6.89
N LEU A 64 10.20 -1.48 7.30
CA LEU A 64 10.01 -1.08 8.70
C LEU A 64 8.92 -1.95 9.35
N PHE A 65 7.72 -1.94 8.75
CA PHE A 65 6.60 -2.77 9.21
C PHE A 65 6.93 -4.27 9.22
N SER A 66 7.82 -4.76 8.36
CA SER A 66 8.19 -6.18 8.35
C SER A 66 9.22 -6.56 9.40
N PHE A 67 10.04 -5.61 9.83
CA PHE A 67 11.07 -5.80 10.84
C PHE A 67 10.60 -5.50 12.26
N ASP A 68 9.52 -4.74 12.40
CA ASP A 68 8.91 -4.45 13.69
C ASP A 68 8.47 -5.72 14.43
N PRO A 69 8.49 -5.69 15.78
CA PRO A 69 7.93 -6.75 16.61
C PRO A 69 6.47 -7.06 16.25
N LEU A 70 6.05 -8.32 16.44
CA LEU A 70 4.71 -8.76 16.04
C LEU A 70 3.60 -7.94 16.71
N ASN A 71 3.72 -7.62 17.99
CA ASN A 71 2.75 -6.81 18.72
C ASN A 71 2.57 -5.42 18.09
N VAL A 72 3.67 -4.73 17.75
CA VAL A 72 3.63 -3.43 17.07
C VAL A 72 2.94 -3.53 15.72
N ARG A 73 3.27 -4.58 14.96
CA ARG A 73 2.66 -4.82 13.65
C ARG A 73 1.17 -5.10 13.75
N ASP A 74 0.74 -5.85 14.77
CA ASP A 74 -0.67 -6.13 15.00
C ASP A 74 -1.41 -4.87 15.45
N ASP A 75 -0.83 -4.05 16.33
CA ASP A 75 -1.42 -2.77 16.74
C ASP A 75 -1.65 -1.85 15.53
N VAL A 76 -0.65 -1.71 14.66
CA VAL A 76 -0.77 -0.93 13.42
C VAL A 76 -1.78 -1.54 12.46
N ALA A 77 -1.81 -2.87 12.32
CA ALA A 77 -2.76 -3.53 11.41
C ALA A 77 -4.21 -3.43 11.88
N GLN A 78 -4.45 -3.50 13.19
CA GLN A 78 -5.78 -3.39 13.79
C GLN A 78 -6.43 -2.04 13.50
N HIS A 79 -5.64 -0.96 13.39
CA HIS A 79 -6.12 0.36 12.96
C HIS A 79 -6.84 0.32 11.61
N PHE A 80 -6.45 -0.60 10.72
CA PHE A 80 -7.08 -0.81 9.42
C PHE A 80 -8.09 -1.96 9.41
N GLY A 81 -8.42 -2.55 10.56
CA GLY A 81 -9.28 -3.74 10.65
C GLY A 81 -8.63 -5.02 10.08
N LEU A 82 -7.29 -5.08 10.06
CA LEU A 82 -6.50 -6.18 9.52
C LEU A 82 -5.63 -6.82 10.61
N ASN A 83 -5.09 -8.01 10.34
CA ASN A 83 -3.97 -8.57 11.11
C ASN A 83 -2.60 -8.25 10.46
N ALA A 84 -1.51 -8.44 11.20
CA ALA A 84 -0.17 -8.13 10.72
C ALA A 84 0.24 -8.86 9.43
N ALA A 85 -0.30 -10.05 9.17
CA ALA A 85 -0.01 -10.81 7.96
C ALA A 85 -0.77 -10.25 6.73
N GLN A 86 -2.00 -9.78 6.92
CA GLN A 86 -2.81 -9.13 5.90
C GLN A 86 -2.22 -7.79 5.51
N LEU A 87 -1.96 -6.90 6.48
CA LEU A 87 -1.38 -5.59 6.19
C LEU A 87 -0.01 -5.72 5.50
N LYS A 88 0.87 -6.64 5.96
CA LYS A 88 2.14 -6.93 5.28
C LYS A 88 1.93 -7.35 3.82
N SER A 89 0.93 -8.19 3.56
CA SER A 89 0.59 -8.62 2.21
C SER A 89 0.08 -7.46 1.34
N TRP A 90 -0.72 -6.56 1.92
CA TRP A 90 -1.28 -5.40 1.23
C TRP A 90 -0.22 -4.38 0.88
N LEU A 91 0.66 -4.02 1.82
CA LEU A 91 1.79 -3.11 1.57
C LEU A 91 2.67 -3.60 0.40
N ARG A 92 2.91 -4.90 0.32
CA ARG A 92 3.66 -5.51 -0.80
C ARG A 92 2.89 -5.48 -2.12
N ALA A 93 1.61 -5.81 -2.11
CA ALA A 93 0.76 -5.76 -3.30
C ALA A 93 0.66 -4.33 -3.86
N LEU A 94 0.42 -3.35 -2.99
CA LEU A 94 0.33 -1.93 -3.33
C LEU A 94 1.66 -1.34 -3.78
N LYS A 95 2.81 -1.86 -3.32
CA LYS A 95 4.12 -1.50 -3.88
C LYS A 95 4.20 -1.80 -5.38
N VAL A 96 3.68 -2.97 -5.80
CA VAL A 96 3.64 -3.35 -7.22
C VAL A 96 2.72 -2.40 -7.99
N ALA A 97 1.52 -2.15 -7.47
CA ALA A 97 0.57 -1.22 -8.07
C ALA A 97 1.19 0.20 -8.25
N ARG A 98 1.78 0.75 -7.18
CA ARG A 98 2.46 2.06 -7.20
C ARG A 98 3.58 2.13 -8.22
N ASN A 99 4.40 1.08 -8.32
CA ASN A 99 5.49 1.03 -9.31
C ASN A 99 4.96 0.97 -10.75
N VAL A 100 3.85 0.27 -11.02
CA VAL A 100 3.21 0.31 -12.34
C VAL A 100 2.80 1.74 -12.69
N CYS A 101 2.16 2.46 -11.78
CA CYS A 101 1.77 3.85 -11.99
C CYS A 101 2.99 4.76 -12.25
N ALA A 102 4.04 4.63 -11.42
CA ALA A 102 5.25 5.45 -11.54
C ALA A 102 6.03 5.23 -12.85
N HIS A 103 5.87 4.06 -13.48
CA HIS A 103 6.48 3.75 -14.78
C HIS A 103 5.50 3.91 -15.95
N HIS A 104 4.37 4.61 -15.76
CA HIS A 104 3.32 4.79 -16.76
C HIS A 104 2.86 3.46 -17.40
N GLY A 105 2.90 2.38 -16.64
CA GLY A 105 2.51 1.06 -17.09
C GLY A 105 0.98 0.91 -17.15
N ARG A 106 0.52 0.01 -18.01
CA ARG A 106 -0.91 -0.34 -18.08
C ARG A 106 -1.37 -0.93 -16.75
N PHE A 107 -2.33 -0.27 -16.11
CA PHE A 107 -2.85 -0.62 -14.78
C PHE A 107 -4.07 -1.56 -14.80
N TYR A 108 -4.79 -1.64 -15.92
CA TYR A 108 -5.97 -2.51 -16.13
C TYR A 108 -5.63 -3.73 -16.99
N ASN A 109 -6.49 -4.77 -16.95
CA ASN A 109 -6.30 -6.04 -17.66
C ASN A 109 -4.87 -6.57 -17.48
N ARG A 110 -4.46 -6.69 -16.21
CA ARG A 110 -3.11 -7.02 -15.79
C ARG A 110 -3.14 -8.10 -14.72
N TYR A 111 -2.26 -9.07 -14.86
CA TYR A 111 -1.94 -9.98 -13.77
C TYR A 111 -0.91 -9.34 -12.83
N TYR A 112 -1.27 -9.13 -11.56
CA TYR A 112 -0.29 -8.79 -10.53
C TYR A 112 0.32 -10.06 -9.96
N SER A 113 1.63 -10.06 -9.79
CA SER A 113 2.38 -11.21 -9.23
C SER A 113 2.10 -11.46 -7.75
N LEU A 114 1.45 -10.52 -7.06
CA LEU A 114 1.06 -10.62 -5.66
C LEU A 114 -0.44 -10.47 -5.51
N THR A 115 -1.05 -11.50 -4.94
CA THR A 115 -2.43 -11.48 -4.48
C THR A 115 -2.46 -11.02 -3.02
N PRO A 116 -3.19 -9.94 -2.68
CA PRO A 116 -3.33 -9.52 -1.30
C PRO A 116 -4.13 -10.54 -0.49
N LYS A 117 -3.72 -10.77 0.76
CA LYS A 117 -4.47 -11.58 1.73
C LYS A 117 -5.68 -10.78 2.25
N LEU A 118 -6.89 -11.23 1.96
CA LEU A 118 -8.12 -10.62 2.45
C LEU A 118 -8.51 -11.14 3.85
N PRO A 119 -9.31 -10.38 4.62
CA PRO A 119 -9.97 -10.91 5.80
C PRO A 119 -10.97 -12.02 5.49
N GLY A 120 -11.38 -12.74 6.53
CA GLY A 120 -12.49 -13.68 6.42
C GLY A 120 -13.80 -12.95 6.14
N ARG A 121 -14.77 -13.68 5.58
CA ARG A 121 -16.10 -13.15 5.23
C ARG A 121 -16.78 -12.48 6.43
N GLY A 122 -17.56 -11.43 6.14
CA GLY A 122 -18.36 -10.67 7.10
C GLY A 122 -17.58 -9.58 7.84
N ARG A 123 -16.32 -9.30 7.46
CA ARG A 123 -15.49 -8.25 8.08
C ARG A 123 -15.63 -6.89 7.40
N SER A 124 -15.84 -6.89 6.08
CA SER A 124 -16.11 -5.67 5.30
C SER A 124 -16.76 -6.07 3.98
N ASP A 125 -17.88 -5.41 3.65
CA ASP A 125 -18.65 -5.74 2.45
C ASP A 125 -17.84 -5.50 1.17
N SER A 126 -17.05 -4.42 1.11
CA SER A 126 -16.18 -4.14 -0.05
C SER A 126 -15.04 -5.15 -0.17
N LEU A 127 -14.50 -5.66 0.94
CA LEU A 127 -13.45 -6.68 0.91
C LEU A 127 -14.00 -8.06 0.53
N ASP A 128 -15.21 -8.39 0.98
CA ASP A 128 -15.92 -9.60 0.57
C ASP A 128 -16.30 -9.55 -0.92
N PHE A 129 -16.68 -8.37 -1.39
CA PHE A 129 -17.02 -8.13 -2.79
C PHE A 129 -15.84 -8.35 -3.75
N ILE A 130 -14.62 -8.01 -3.33
CA ILE A 130 -13.42 -8.23 -4.15
C ILE A 130 -12.84 -9.64 -4.05
N ALA A 131 -13.19 -10.42 -3.03
CA ALA A 131 -12.67 -11.77 -2.83
C ALA A 131 -12.85 -12.72 -4.04
N PRO A 132 -13.98 -12.72 -4.77
CA PRO A 132 -14.18 -13.56 -5.95
C PRO A 132 -13.69 -12.92 -7.27
N LEU A 133 -13.02 -11.76 -7.25
CA LEU A 133 -12.61 -11.10 -8.49
C LEU A 133 -11.42 -11.82 -9.14
N LYS A 134 -11.55 -12.01 -10.46
CA LYS A 134 -10.48 -12.56 -11.30
C LYS A 134 -9.50 -11.48 -11.76
N ASP A 135 -9.98 -10.23 -11.91
CA ASP A 135 -9.14 -9.08 -12.21
C ASP A 135 -8.67 -8.43 -10.90
N PRO A 136 -7.36 -8.43 -10.63
CA PRO A 136 -6.82 -7.86 -9.40
C PRO A 136 -6.74 -6.33 -9.40
N THR A 137 -6.97 -5.63 -10.52
CA THR A 137 -6.86 -4.16 -10.59
C THR A 137 -7.89 -3.49 -9.68
N PHE A 138 -9.17 -3.82 -9.80
CA PHE A 138 -10.20 -3.25 -8.92
C PHE A 138 -10.01 -3.66 -7.46
N ALA A 139 -9.44 -4.86 -7.22
CA ALA A 139 -9.03 -5.25 -5.87
C ALA A 139 -7.96 -4.29 -5.32
N MET A 140 -6.89 -3.99 -6.07
CA MET A 140 -5.87 -3.02 -5.62
C MET A 140 -6.47 -1.63 -5.34
N LEU A 141 -7.39 -1.15 -6.17
CA LEU A 141 -8.09 0.12 -5.93
C LEU A 141 -8.90 0.06 -4.63
N THR A 142 -9.61 -1.04 -4.38
CA THR A 142 -10.38 -1.25 -3.14
C THR A 142 -9.49 -1.28 -1.91
N LEU A 143 -8.30 -1.90 -2.00
CA LEU A 143 -7.32 -1.87 -0.92
C LEU A 143 -6.87 -0.44 -0.60
N VAL A 144 -6.61 0.39 -1.62
CA VAL A 144 -6.24 1.80 -1.43
C VAL A 144 -7.38 2.56 -0.76
N GLN A 145 -8.62 2.40 -1.24
CA GLN A 145 -9.78 3.07 -0.66
C GLN A 145 -10.00 2.66 0.80
N HIS A 146 -9.86 1.37 1.10
CA HIS A 146 -9.96 0.84 2.46
C HIS A 146 -8.88 1.44 3.36
N LEU A 147 -7.60 1.44 2.97
CA LEU A 147 -6.57 2.06 3.82
C LEU A 147 -6.79 3.57 3.99
N ALA A 148 -7.23 4.26 2.93
CA ALA A 148 -7.51 5.69 2.98
C ALA A 148 -8.64 6.04 3.96
N SER A 149 -9.68 5.20 4.09
CA SER A 149 -10.78 5.46 5.02
C SER A 149 -10.39 5.39 6.50
N PHE A 150 -9.26 4.79 6.85
CA PHE A 150 -8.71 4.78 8.20
C PHE A 150 -7.52 5.73 8.38
N THR A 151 -7.04 6.38 7.32
CA THR A 151 -5.84 7.23 7.40
C THR A 151 -6.20 8.67 7.72
N LEU A 152 -5.70 9.19 8.85
CA LEU A 152 -5.92 10.58 9.23
C LEU A 152 -5.37 11.54 8.16
N GLY A 153 -6.16 12.55 7.79
CA GLY A 153 -5.79 13.53 6.77
C GLY A 153 -6.00 13.07 5.32
N ALA A 154 -6.26 11.78 5.09
CA ALA A 154 -6.73 11.32 3.79
C ALA A 154 -8.20 11.74 3.60
N ASN A 155 -8.53 12.24 2.40
CA ASN A 155 -9.92 12.49 2.02
C ASN A 155 -10.46 11.28 1.23
N PRO A 156 -11.24 10.38 1.86
CA PRO A 156 -11.70 9.15 1.21
C PRO A 156 -12.71 9.43 0.09
N ARG A 157 -13.15 10.67 -0.13
CA ARG A 157 -14.09 11.02 -1.21
C ARG A 157 -13.41 11.34 -2.53
N ILE A 158 -12.14 11.72 -2.52
CA ILE A 158 -11.40 12.09 -3.76
C ILE A 158 -11.36 10.90 -4.71
N PHE A 159 -10.98 9.73 -4.19
CA PHE A 159 -10.75 8.57 -5.02
C PHE A 159 -12.03 7.97 -5.63
N PRO A 160 -13.15 7.81 -4.91
CA PRO A 160 -14.44 7.48 -5.50
C PRO A 160 -14.87 8.50 -6.57
N ALA A 161 -14.69 9.81 -6.32
CA ALA A 161 -15.02 10.84 -7.31
C ALA A 161 -14.16 10.72 -8.58
N THR A 162 -12.87 10.42 -8.45
CA THR A 162 -11.99 10.15 -9.60
C THR A 162 -12.46 8.93 -10.39
N LEU A 163 -12.83 7.83 -9.73
CA LEU A 163 -13.34 6.64 -10.44
C LEU A 163 -14.68 6.88 -11.14
N ARG A 164 -15.54 7.75 -10.59
CA ARG A 164 -16.80 8.17 -11.26
C ARG A 164 -16.56 9.02 -12.51
N SER A 165 -15.47 9.77 -12.56
CA SER A 165 -15.07 10.52 -13.75
C SER A 165 -14.37 9.67 -14.83
N PHE A 166 -14.32 8.34 -14.66
CA PHE A 166 -13.66 7.46 -15.62
C PHE A 166 -14.35 7.56 -16.99
N PRO A 167 -13.60 7.73 -18.11
CA PRO A 167 -14.20 7.97 -19.41
C PRO A 167 -15.11 6.82 -19.85
N THR A 168 -16.34 7.11 -20.26
CA THR A 168 -17.30 6.11 -20.76
C THR A 168 -17.26 5.97 -22.29
N GLU A 169 -16.78 6.99 -22.99
CA GLU A 169 -16.84 7.09 -24.46
C GLU A 169 -15.66 6.39 -25.17
N SER A 170 -14.65 5.94 -24.43
CA SER A 170 -13.38 5.43 -24.99
C SER A 170 -13.38 3.92 -25.31
N GLY A 171 -14.53 3.25 -25.21
CA GLY A 171 -14.64 1.79 -25.30
C GLY A 171 -14.07 1.05 -24.07
N MET A 172 -13.52 1.77 -23.10
CA MET A 172 -13.08 1.26 -21.81
C MET A 172 -14.03 1.76 -20.74
N THR A 173 -14.61 0.85 -19.96
CA THR A 173 -15.44 1.19 -18.80
C THR A 173 -14.68 0.81 -17.54
N LEU A 174 -15.06 1.35 -16.38
CA LEU A 174 -14.47 0.91 -15.11
C LEU A 174 -14.63 -0.61 -14.89
N GLY A 175 -15.65 -1.23 -15.50
CA GLY A 175 -15.83 -2.69 -15.51
C GLY A 175 -14.63 -3.45 -16.09
N SER A 176 -13.84 -2.85 -16.99
CA SER A 176 -12.62 -3.46 -17.52
C SER A 176 -11.48 -3.56 -16.51
N THR A 177 -11.66 -3.01 -15.30
CA THR A 177 -10.73 -3.16 -14.17
C THR A 177 -11.14 -4.29 -13.21
N GLY A 178 -12.31 -4.91 -13.44
CA GLY A 178 -12.91 -5.89 -12.54
C GLY A 178 -14.01 -5.33 -11.63
N ALA A 179 -14.33 -4.04 -11.71
CA ALA A 179 -15.46 -3.46 -11.01
C ALA A 179 -16.77 -4.11 -11.49
N ARG A 180 -17.55 -4.69 -10.58
CA ARG A 180 -18.88 -5.24 -10.89
C ARG A 180 -19.97 -4.27 -10.45
N GLU A 181 -21.16 -4.36 -11.01
CA GLU A 181 -22.30 -3.54 -10.59
C GLU A 181 -22.51 -3.58 -9.06
N GLY A 182 -22.92 -2.44 -8.50
CA GLY A 182 -23.15 -2.29 -7.06
C GLY A 182 -21.92 -2.00 -6.22
N TRP A 183 -20.70 -1.95 -6.79
CA TRP A 183 -19.50 -1.63 -6.01
C TRP A 183 -19.57 -0.23 -5.34
N GLU A 184 -20.25 0.72 -5.98
CA GLU A 184 -20.37 2.12 -5.53
C GLU A 184 -21.18 2.29 -4.25
N SER A 185 -22.07 1.35 -3.94
CA SER A 185 -22.90 1.40 -2.73
C SER A 185 -22.22 0.76 -1.52
N LEU A 186 -21.06 0.13 -1.70
CA LEU A 186 -20.34 -0.56 -0.63
C LEU A 186 -19.49 0.43 0.17
N SER A 187 -19.44 0.30 1.49
CA SER A 187 -18.46 1.03 2.29
C SER A 187 -17.05 0.44 2.08
N PRO A 188 -15.98 1.26 1.87
CA PRO A 188 -15.92 2.72 2.00
C PRO A 188 -16.02 3.49 0.66
N TRP A 189 -16.58 2.90 -0.40
CA TRP A 189 -16.80 3.59 -1.69
C TRP A 189 -17.98 4.56 -1.65
N HIS A 190 -19.01 4.24 -0.87
CA HIS A 190 -20.07 5.15 -0.49
C HIS A 190 -19.72 5.87 0.82
N PRO A 191 -19.82 7.21 0.89
CA PRO A 191 -19.61 7.97 2.13
C PRO A 191 -20.74 7.82 3.14
#